data_AF-A0A9Q1BTC8-F1
#
_entry.id   AF-A0A9Q1BTC8-F1
#
_cell.length_a   1.000
_cell.length_b   1.000
_cell.length_c   1.000
_cell.angle_alpha   90.00
_cell.angle_beta   90.00
_cell.angle_gamma   90.00
#
_symmetry.space_group_name_H-M   'P 1'
#
loop_
_entity.id
_entity.type
_entity.pdbx_description
1 polymer ?
#
loop_
_entity_poly.entity_id
_entity_poly.type
_entity_poly.pdbx_seq_one_letter_code
_entity_poly.pdbx_strand_id
1 'polypeptide(L)'
;MHAKHRFPEGAFQSSSSVFDRLEALGIVVHPRDRFYPYRITYDIEKCLDKEDVIPLKSAKLHYIGQHKLLSISVCSNIPGYDRPQCFISEGDDPQPVDNLVTYMTEISQATFEHMAESGPISNALQSLKELVKDYGPLDDDSEGRSESGDDVDCKDNNYVKKVLKPLLGPLLNYCRQI
;
A
#
# COMPACT_ATOMS: atom_id res chain seq x y z
N MET A 1 33.18 -4.53 -18.76
CA MET A 1 32.47 -3.24 -18.75
C MET A 1 32.16 -2.90 -17.29
N HIS A 2 32.72 -1.83 -16.73
CA HIS A 2 32.37 -1.36 -15.39
C HIS A 2 31.40 -0.20 -15.51
N ALA A 3 30.19 -0.36 -14.99
CA ALA A 3 29.23 0.73 -14.88
C ALA A 3 29.66 1.66 -13.75
N LYS A 4 30.12 2.87 -14.08
CA LYS A 4 30.35 3.95 -13.12
C LYS A 4 29.05 4.73 -12.98
N HIS A 5 28.31 4.51 -11.88
CA HIS A 5 27.21 5.39 -11.52
C HIS A 5 27.78 6.74 -11.06
N ARG A 6 27.50 7.81 -11.82
CA ARG A 6 27.67 9.18 -11.33
C ARG A 6 26.41 9.54 -10.57
N PHE A 7 26.53 9.70 -9.26
CA PHE A 7 25.48 10.34 -8.48
C PHE A 7 25.46 11.82 -8.87
N PRO A 8 24.29 12.39 -9.19
CA PRO A 8 24.19 13.82 -9.47
C PRO A 8 24.63 14.59 -8.22
N GLU A 9 25.65 15.43 -8.36
CA GLU A 9 26.06 16.37 -7.32
C GLU A 9 24.98 17.46 -7.22
N GLY A 10 24.32 17.54 -6.06
CA GLY A 10 23.27 18.51 -5.79
C GLY A 10 22.86 18.46 -4.32
N ALA A 11 22.40 19.59 -3.77
CA ALA A 11 21.83 19.60 -2.43
C ALA A 11 20.56 18.74 -2.42
N PHE A 12 20.44 17.82 -1.45
CA PHE A 12 19.22 17.06 -1.24
C PHE A 12 18.08 18.03 -0.92
N GLN A 13 17.12 18.17 -1.83
CA GLN A 13 15.87 18.85 -1.55
C GLN A 13 14.87 17.78 -1.11
N SER A 14 14.39 17.90 0.13
CA SER A 14 13.30 17.04 0.60
C SER A 14 12.08 17.28 -0.28
N SER A 15 11.62 16.25 -0.99
CA SER A 15 10.38 16.32 -1.74
C SER A 15 9.22 16.53 -0.77
N SER A 16 8.27 17.41 -1.12
CA SER A 16 7.08 17.64 -0.31
C SER A 16 6.28 16.35 -0.15
N SER A 17 5.86 16.05 1.08
CA SER A 17 5.02 14.90 1.36
C SER A 17 3.60 15.13 0.87
N VAL A 18 2.79 14.06 0.80
CA VAL A 18 1.36 14.19 0.51
C VAL A 18 0.66 15.10 1.52
N PHE A 19 1.09 15.08 2.79
CA PHE A 19 0.52 15.90 3.85
C PHE A 19 0.89 17.38 3.70
N ASP A 20 2.12 17.71 3.29
CA ASP A 20 2.53 19.11 3.06
C ASP A 20 1.74 19.71 1.89
N ARG A 21 1.45 18.90 0.87
CA ARG A 21 0.63 19.33 -0.26
C ARG A 21 -0.85 19.47 0.10
N LEU A 22 -1.38 18.64 1.00
CA LEU A 22 -2.74 18.79 1.54
C LEU A 22 -2.87 20.05 2.39
N GLU A 23 -1.86 20.35 3.21
CA GLU A 23 -1.82 21.55 4.03
C GLU A 23 -1.82 22.83 3.19
N ALA A 24 -1.15 22.82 2.04
CA ALA A 24 -1.22 23.92 1.06
C ALA A 24 -2.64 24.14 0.47
N LEU A 25 -3.52 23.15 0.56
CA LEU A 25 -4.95 23.25 0.21
C LEU A 25 -5.85 23.62 1.40
N GLY A 26 -5.27 23.85 2.58
CA GLY A 26 -6.02 24.07 3.82
C GLY A 26 -6.53 22.79 4.49
N ILE A 27 -6.16 21.60 3.99
CA ILE A 27 -6.53 20.31 4.58
C ILE A 27 -5.41 19.88 5.54
N VAL A 28 -5.62 20.11 6.84
CA VAL A 28 -4.60 19.85 7.85
C VAL A 28 -4.77 18.45 8.45
N VAL A 29 -3.73 17.61 8.33
CA VAL A 29 -3.61 16.35 9.07
C VAL A 29 -2.64 16.54 10.22
N HIS A 30 -3.11 16.29 11.45
CA HIS A 30 -2.28 16.44 12.65
C HIS A 30 -1.07 15.49 12.61
N PRO A 31 0.14 15.90 13.03
CA PRO A 31 1.35 15.09 12.90
C PRO A 31 1.26 13.67 13.47
N ARG A 32 0.47 13.46 14.53
CA ARG A 32 0.25 12.13 15.12
C ARG A 32 -0.58 11.20 14.23
N ASP A 33 -1.44 11.77 13.39
CA ASP A 33 -2.34 11.04 12.49
C ASP A 33 -1.70 10.74 11.14
N ARG A 34 -0.49 11.29 10.90
CA ARG A 34 0.32 11.03 9.70
C ARG A 34 1.06 9.69 9.76
N PHE A 35 0.97 8.95 10.87
CA PHE A 35 1.56 7.62 11.03
C PHE A 35 0.52 6.53 10.79
N TYR A 36 0.92 5.51 10.03
CA TYR A 36 0.04 4.38 9.74
C TYR A 36 -0.12 3.51 11.00
N PRO A 37 -1.34 3.32 11.53
CA PRO A 37 -1.53 2.73 12.86
C PRO A 37 -1.55 1.20 12.85
N TYR A 38 -1.80 0.60 11.69
CA TYR A 38 -2.03 -0.84 11.57
C TYR A 38 -0.76 -1.61 11.24
N ARG A 39 -0.69 -2.88 11.67
CA ARG A 39 0.44 -3.80 11.49
C ARG A 39 -0.06 -5.24 11.41
N ILE A 40 0.57 -6.00 10.53
CA ILE A 40 0.48 -7.46 10.50
C ILE A 40 1.82 -8.02 10.97
N THR A 41 1.76 -9.05 11.79
CA THR A 41 2.91 -9.84 12.24
C THR A 41 2.66 -11.30 11.92
N TYR A 42 3.69 -12.01 11.51
CA TYR A 42 3.60 -13.44 11.23
C TYR A 42 4.88 -14.15 11.64
N ASP A 43 4.75 -15.43 11.91
CA ASP A 43 5.86 -16.32 12.23
C ASP A 43 5.70 -17.64 11.47
N ILE A 44 6.82 -18.21 11.03
CA ILE A 44 6.87 -19.41 10.19
C ILE A 44 7.74 -20.45 10.85
N GLU A 45 7.10 -21.53 11.30
CA GLU A 45 7.78 -22.64 11.94
C GLU A 45 8.16 -23.71 10.91
N LYS A 46 9.38 -24.23 11.03
CA LYS A 46 9.93 -25.24 10.13
C LYS A 46 10.72 -26.28 10.90
N CYS A 47 10.61 -27.55 10.50
CA CYS A 47 11.52 -28.59 10.97
C CYS A 47 12.56 -28.91 9.89
N LEU A 48 13.73 -29.40 10.32
CA LEU A 48 14.70 -30.00 9.42
C LEU A 48 14.40 -31.50 9.31
N ASP A 49 13.82 -31.89 8.19
CA ASP A 49 13.58 -33.28 7.84
C ASP A 49 14.84 -33.89 7.21
N LYS A 50 15.19 -35.11 7.66
CA LYS A 50 16.36 -35.86 7.21
C LYS A 50 16.00 -37.23 6.63
N GLU A 51 14.72 -37.59 6.60
CA GLU A 51 14.29 -38.94 6.21
C GLU A 51 14.30 -39.15 4.69
N ASP A 52 14.09 -38.09 3.90
CA ASP A 52 14.09 -38.10 2.42
C ASP A 52 15.44 -37.75 1.76
N VAL A 53 16.55 -37.94 2.48
CA VAL A 53 17.90 -37.65 1.96
C VAL A 53 18.32 -38.74 0.97
N ILE A 54 17.95 -38.61 -0.30
CA ILE A 54 18.61 -39.34 -1.39
C ILE A 54 20.04 -38.78 -1.47
N PRO A 55 21.10 -39.58 -1.24
CA PRO A 55 22.46 -39.07 -1.30
C PRO A 55 22.79 -38.65 -2.73
N LEU A 56 22.69 -37.35 -3.04
CA LEU A 56 23.35 -36.75 -4.20
C LEU A 56 24.86 -36.79 -3.93
N LYS A 57 25.47 -37.96 -4.09
CA LYS A 57 26.90 -38.18 -3.90
C LYS A 57 27.65 -37.59 -5.10
N SER A 58 27.90 -36.30 -5.06
CA SER A 58 29.12 -35.77 -5.68
C SER A 58 30.24 -35.84 -4.62
N ALA A 59 31.48 -36.08 -5.02
CA ALA A 59 32.61 -36.23 -4.09
C ALA A 59 32.91 -34.99 -3.21
N LYS A 60 32.18 -33.87 -3.39
CA LYS A 60 32.39 -32.60 -2.67
C LYS A 60 31.11 -32.04 -2.03
N LEU A 61 29.95 -32.67 -2.18
CA LEU A 61 28.68 -32.13 -1.68
C LEU A 61 27.87 -33.24 -0.99
N HIS A 62 27.41 -32.94 0.23
CA HIS A 62 26.59 -33.84 1.03
C HIS A 62 25.27 -33.14 1.36
N TYR A 63 24.16 -33.75 0.95
CA TYR A 63 22.83 -33.31 1.36
C TYR A 63 22.59 -33.77 2.80
N ILE A 64 22.13 -32.86 3.67
CA ILE A 64 21.99 -33.10 5.11
C ILE A 64 20.53 -33.07 5.61
N GLY A 65 19.58 -32.70 4.75
CA GLY A 65 18.16 -32.57 5.05
C GLY A 65 17.47 -31.42 4.31
N GLN A 66 16.15 -31.36 4.43
CA GLN A 66 15.27 -30.34 3.88
C GLN A 66 14.51 -29.64 4.99
N HIS A 67 14.33 -28.31 4.91
CA HIS A 67 13.36 -27.65 5.77
C HIS A 67 11.93 -27.92 5.28
N LYS A 68 11.11 -28.54 6.12
CA LYS A 68 9.69 -28.75 5.89
C LYS A 68 8.90 -27.71 6.69
N LEU A 69 7.88 -27.14 6.05
CA LEU A 69 6.98 -26.18 6.70
C LEU A 69 6.12 -26.92 7.73
N LEU A 70 6.03 -26.38 8.95
CA LEU A 70 5.16 -26.92 10.00
C LEU A 70 3.90 -26.10 10.15
N SER A 71 4.06 -24.79 10.29
CA SER A 71 2.94 -23.88 10.44
C SER A 71 3.32 -22.45 10.13
N ILE A 72 2.29 -21.65 9.90
CA ILE A 72 2.38 -20.20 9.76
C ILE A 72 1.36 -19.60 10.71
N SER A 73 1.82 -18.77 11.63
CA SER A 73 0.93 -17.99 12.49
C SER A 73 0.92 -16.52 12.04
N VAL A 74 -0.23 -15.87 12.15
CA VAL A 74 -0.44 -14.48 11.76
C VAL A 74 -1.32 -13.79 12.79
N CYS A 75 -0.97 -12.57 13.15
CA CYS A 75 -1.73 -11.74 14.08
C CYS A 75 -1.63 -10.28 13.66
N SER A 76 -2.65 -9.49 13.98
CA SER A 76 -2.72 -8.10 13.57
C SER A 76 -3.36 -7.23 14.65
N ASN A 77 -3.28 -5.91 14.50
CA ASN A 77 -4.04 -4.95 15.32
C ASN A 77 -5.19 -4.29 14.53
N ILE A 78 -5.61 -4.89 13.41
CA ILE A 78 -6.70 -4.39 12.58
C ILE A 78 -8.03 -4.82 13.21
N PRO A 79 -9.03 -3.92 13.32
CA PRO A 79 -10.34 -4.30 13.84
C PRO A 79 -10.95 -5.47 13.07
N GLY A 80 -11.45 -6.48 13.79
CA GLY A 80 -11.99 -7.71 13.20
C GLY A 80 -10.96 -8.78 12.83
N TYR A 81 -9.66 -8.44 12.87
CA TYR A 81 -8.54 -9.36 12.58
C TYR A 81 -7.50 -9.37 13.72
N ASP A 82 -7.94 -9.08 14.93
CA ASP A 82 -7.12 -8.99 16.15
C ASP A 82 -6.84 -10.35 16.81
N ARG A 83 -7.50 -11.41 16.33
CA ARG A 83 -7.28 -12.77 16.80
C ARG A 83 -6.19 -13.46 15.98
N PRO A 84 -5.23 -14.15 16.64
CA PRO A 84 -4.21 -14.89 15.93
C PRO A 84 -4.82 -16.04 15.13
N GLN A 85 -4.34 -16.24 13.91
CA GLN A 85 -4.66 -17.38 13.08
C GLN A 85 -3.43 -18.22 12.81
N CYS A 86 -3.61 -19.53 12.73
CA CYS A 86 -2.53 -20.48 12.49
C CYS A 86 -2.92 -21.46 11.38
N PHE A 87 -2.11 -21.49 10.33
CA PHE A 87 -2.23 -22.43 9.23
C PHE A 87 -1.22 -23.55 9.46
N ILE A 88 -1.70 -24.77 9.65
CA ILE A 88 -0.86 -25.94 9.91
C ILE A 88 -0.59 -26.64 8.59
N SER A 89 0.66 -27.02 8.35
CA SER A 89 1.05 -27.85 7.21
C SER A 89 0.81 -29.32 7.50
N GLU A 90 0.22 -30.03 6.55
CA GLU A 90 0.06 -31.49 6.59
C GLU A 90 1.14 -32.21 5.74
N GLY A 91 2.20 -31.52 5.34
CA GLY A 91 3.32 -32.08 4.58
C GLY A 91 3.99 -31.07 3.65
N ASP A 92 4.16 -31.44 2.38
CA ASP A 92 4.68 -30.56 1.31
C ASP A 92 3.55 -29.76 0.60
N ASP A 93 2.45 -29.49 1.31
CA ASP A 93 1.29 -28.80 0.77
C ASP A 93 1.56 -27.27 0.66
N PRO A 94 1.38 -26.64 -0.52
CA PRO A 94 1.43 -25.18 -0.64
C PRO A 94 0.28 -24.45 0.07
N GLN A 95 -0.81 -25.15 0.43
CA GLN A 95 -2.03 -24.55 0.96
C GLN A 95 -1.84 -23.59 2.15
N PRO A 96 -0.98 -23.86 3.16
CA PRO A 96 -0.76 -22.91 4.26
C PRO A 96 -0.22 -21.56 3.79
N VAL A 97 0.59 -21.55 2.72
CA VAL A 97 1.11 -20.31 2.11
C VAL A 97 0.02 -19.58 1.37
N ASP A 98 -0.82 -20.29 0.60
CA ASP A 98 -1.95 -19.69 -0.11
C ASP A 98 -2.98 -19.09 0.87
N ASN A 99 -3.23 -19.80 1.98
CA ASN A 99 -4.08 -19.31 3.07
C ASN A 99 -3.50 -18.05 3.72
N LEU A 100 -2.18 -18.00 3.96
CA LEU A 100 -1.52 -16.80 4.47
C LEU A 100 -1.72 -15.61 3.53
N VAL A 101 -1.43 -15.77 2.23
CA VAL A 101 -1.53 -14.69 1.24
C VAL A 101 -2.97 -14.20 1.12
N THR A 102 -3.93 -15.13 1.11
CA THR A 102 -5.36 -14.79 1.05
C THR A 102 -5.77 -13.99 2.28
N TYR A 103 -5.42 -14.47 3.48
CA TYR A 103 -5.78 -13.81 4.73
C TYR A 103 -5.10 -12.43 4.90
N MET A 104 -3.84 -12.29 4.51
CA MET A 104 -3.17 -10.99 4.50
C MET A 104 -3.79 -10.01 3.49
N THR A 105 -4.28 -10.51 2.35
CA THR A 105 -4.98 -9.69 1.37
C THR A 105 -6.33 -9.21 1.90
N GLU A 106 -7.06 -10.08 2.61
CA GLU A 106 -8.30 -9.71 3.31
C GLU A 106 -8.05 -8.63 4.38
N ILE A 107 -6.99 -8.80 5.20
CA ILE A 107 -6.59 -7.80 6.17
C ILE A 107 -6.23 -6.48 5.47
N SER A 108 -5.44 -6.52 4.40
CA SER A 108 -5.05 -5.33 3.62
C SER A 108 -6.28 -4.53 3.16
N GLN A 109 -7.28 -5.23 2.60
CA GLN A 109 -8.52 -4.62 2.15
C GLN A 109 -9.33 -4.01 3.31
N ALA A 110 -9.50 -4.75 4.40
CA ALA A 110 -10.18 -4.25 5.60
C ALA A 110 -9.46 -3.04 6.19
N THR A 111 -8.13 -3.03 6.17
CA THR A 111 -7.32 -1.92 6.64
C THR A 111 -7.54 -0.67 5.79
N PHE A 112 -7.58 -0.82 4.47
CA PHE A 112 -7.87 0.27 3.55
C PHE A 112 -9.24 0.90 3.84
N GLU A 113 -10.27 0.07 4.01
CA GLU A 113 -11.63 0.50 4.34
C GLU A 113 -11.65 1.26 5.67
N HIS A 114 -11.08 0.68 6.73
CA HIS A 114 -10.95 1.35 8.02
C HIS A 114 -10.22 2.68 7.92
N MET A 115 -9.08 2.75 7.22
CA MET A 115 -8.31 3.98 7.02
C MET A 115 -9.11 5.04 6.26
N ALA A 116 -9.86 4.65 5.24
CA ALA A 116 -10.62 5.55 4.38
C ALA A 116 -11.90 6.07 5.04
N GLU A 117 -12.56 5.26 5.87
CA GLU A 117 -13.89 5.56 6.43
C GLU A 117 -13.85 6.12 7.85
N SER A 118 -12.97 5.59 8.70
CA SER A 118 -12.97 5.89 10.15
C SER A 118 -11.58 6.11 10.74
N GLY A 119 -10.53 6.00 9.92
CA GLY A 119 -9.14 6.12 10.35
C GLY A 119 -8.69 7.58 10.54
N PRO A 120 -7.44 7.77 11.01
CA PRO A 120 -6.91 9.09 11.35
C PRO A 120 -6.89 10.10 10.20
N ILE A 121 -6.88 9.63 8.96
CA ILE A 121 -6.83 10.46 7.75
C ILE A 121 -8.17 10.52 6.98
N SER A 122 -9.21 9.86 7.48
CA SER A 122 -10.53 9.76 6.83
C SER A 122 -11.12 11.13 6.50
N ASN A 123 -11.07 12.07 7.46
CA ASN A 123 -11.52 13.44 7.28
C ASN A 123 -10.79 14.15 6.14
N ALA A 124 -9.47 14.03 6.07
CA ALA A 124 -8.68 14.65 5.01
C ALA A 124 -8.99 14.05 3.63
N LEU A 125 -9.22 12.73 3.57
CA LEU A 125 -9.64 12.05 2.36
C LEU A 125 -11.04 12.52 1.92
N GLN A 126 -11.98 12.69 2.86
CA GLN A 126 -13.31 13.21 2.58
C GLN A 126 -13.25 14.65 2.06
N SER A 127 -12.53 15.55 2.73
CA SER A 127 -12.37 16.94 2.29
C SER A 127 -11.75 17.02 0.89
N LEU A 128 -10.74 16.19 0.59
CA LEU A 128 -10.16 16.15 -0.74
C LEU A 128 -11.15 15.62 -1.79
N LYS A 129 -11.94 14.60 -1.47
CA LYS A 129 -12.99 14.07 -2.37
C LYS A 129 -14.08 15.11 -2.66
N GLU A 130 -14.50 15.86 -1.65
CA GLU A 130 -15.47 16.94 -1.80
C GLU A 130 -14.92 18.05 -2.69
N LEU A 131 -13.66 18.47 -2.45
CA LEU A 131 -13.00 19.46 -3.29
C LEU A 131 -12.84 18.98 -4.75
N VAL A 132 -12.60 17.69 -4.99
CA VAL A 132 -12.59 17.15 -6.37
C VAL A 132 -13.97 17.18 -7.01
N LYS A 133 -15.06 16.95 -6.24
CA LYS A 133 -16.44 16.98 -6.74
C LYS A 133 -16.91 18.40 -7.06
N ASP A 134 -16.61 19.36 -6.18
CA ASP A 134 -17.07 20.75 -6.30
C ASP A 134 -16.52 21.46 -7.56
N TYR A 135 -15.38 20.99 -8.07
CA TYR A 135 -14.78 21.47 -9.32
C TYR A 135 -15.09 20.59 -10.55
N GLY A 136 -15.98 19.60 -10.42
CA GLY A 136 -16.66 18.91 -11.53
C GLY A 136 -15.95 17.67 -12.13
N PRO A 137 -16.72 16.71 -12.68
CA PRO A 137 -16.21 15.76 -13.67
C PRO A 137 -15.81 16.53 -14.93
N LEU A 138 -14.66 16.21 -15.48
CA LEU A 138 -14.32 16.62 -16.84
C LEU A 138 -14.99 15.65 -17.79
N ASP A 139 -15.82 16.19 -18.68
CA ASP A 139 -16.33 15.46 -19.82
C ASP A 139 -15.20 14.74 -20.55
N ASP A 140 -15.52 13.51 -20.92
CA ASP A 140 -14.80 12.66 -21.85
C ASP A 140 -14.61 13.41 -23.18
N ASP A 141 -13.50 13.13 -23.86
CA ASP A 141 -13.01 13.84 -25.03
C ASP A 141 -14.08 14.01 -26.14
N SER A 142 -14.79 15.14 -26.17
CA SER A 142 -15.53 15.58 -27.35
C SER A 142 -15.06 16.97 -27.79
N GLU A 143 -14.40 17.01 -28.94
CA GLU A 143 -14.05 18.23 -29.67
C GLU A 143 -15.35 18.96 -30.08
N GLY A 144 -15.69 20.01 -29.34
CA GLY A 144 -16.85 20.87 -29.62
C GLY A 144 -16.48 22.34 -29.53
N ARG A 145 -16.12 22.93 -30.67
CA ARG A 145 -15.90 24.38 -30.85
C ARG A 145 -17.20 25.17 -30.61
N SER A 146 -17.16 26.23 -29.82
CA SER A 146 -17.95 27.49 -29.98
C SER A 146 -17.52 28.58 -29.01
N GLU A 147 -17.59 29.83 -29.47
CA GLU A 147 -17.06 31.06 -28.86
C GLU A 147 -18.04 31.79 -27.93
N SER A 148 -17.44 32.61 -27.05
CA SER A 148 -17.94 33.88 -26.44
C SER A 148 -18.97 33.83 -25.29
N GLY A 149 -18.60 34.52 -24.20
CA GLY A 149 -19.47 34.88 -23.07
C GLY A 149 -18.65 35.19 -21.82
N ASP A 150 -18.49 36.48 -21.50
CA ASP A 150 -17.84 36.97 -20.28
C ASP A 150 -18.63 36.55 -19.03
N ASP A 151 -18.07 35.63 -18.26
CA ASP A 151 -18.27 35.48 -16.82
C ASP A 151 -16.95 34.94 -16.24
N VAL A 152 -16.37 35.65 -15.27
CA VAL A 152 -15.18 35.18 -14.54
C VAL A 152 -15.62 34.06 -13.60
N ASP A 153 -15.82 32.86 -14.16
CA ASP A 153 -15.95 31.64 -13.35
C ASP A 153 -14.55 31.21 -12.91
N CYS A 154 -14.27 31.36 -11.62
CA CYS A 154 -13.00 31.01 -10.97
C CYS A 154 -12.72 29.50 -10.92
N LYS A 155 -13.48 28.70 -11.67
CA LYS A 155 -13.42 27.23 -11.69
C LYS A 155 -12.52 26.75 -12.81
N ASP A 156 -11.23 27.01 -12.63
CA ASP A 156 -10.21 26.65 -13.60
C ASP A 156 -10.03 25.12 -13.61
N ASN A 157 -10.63 24.46 -14.61
CA ASN A 157 -10.66 23.00 -14.79
C ASN A 157 -9.24 22.37 -14.82
N ASN A 158 -8.24 23.20 -15.09
CA ASN A 158 -6.82 22.91 -15.03
C ASN A 158 -6.33 22.55 -13.61
N TYR A 159 -6.88 23.19 -12.57
CA TYR A 159 -6.49 23.00 -11.17
C TYR A 159 -6.85 21.61 -10.66
N VAL A 160 -8.05 21.12 -11.01
CA VAL A 160 -8.52 19.77 -10.65
C VAL A 160 -7.60 18.71 -11.26
N LYS A 161 -7.31 18.84 -12.56
CA LYS A 161 -6.46 17.91 -13.31
C LYS A 161 -5.02 17.90 -12.80
N LYS A 162 -4.44 19.07 -12.51
CA LYS A 162 -3.01 19.20 -12.18
C LYS A 162 -2.68 19.11 -10.69
N VAL A 163 -3.62 19.42 -9.79
CA VAL A 163 -3.35 19.51 -8.36
C VAL A 163 -4.15 18.50 -7.56
N LEU A 164 -5.49 18.50 -7.70
CA LEU A 164 -6.38 17.70 -6.84
C LEU A 164 -6.35 16.20 -7.19
N LYS A 165 -6.54 15.84 -8.48
CA LYS A 165 -6.50 14.42 -8.91
C LYS A 165 -5.14 13.75 -8.61
N PRO A 166 -3.99 14.41 -8.85
CA PRO A 166 -2.68 13.85 -8.49
C PRO A 166 -2.40 13.75 -6.98
N LEU A 167 -3.25 14.32 -6.11
CA LEU A 167 -3.16 14.15 -4.65
C LEU A 167 -3.97 12.98 -4.13
N LEU A 168 -5.09 12.67 -4.79
CA LEU A 168 -5.97 11.60 -4.38
C LEU A 168 -5.27 10.24 -4.46
N GLY A 169 -4.52 9.98 -5.53
CA GLY A 169 -3.75 8.74 -5.69
C GLY A 169 -2.76 8.48 -4.54
N PRO A 170 -1.82 9.41 -4.26
CA PRO A 170 -0.90 9.28 -3.13
C PRO A 170 -1.59 9.10 -1.77
N LEU A 171 -2.70 9.80 -1.51
CA LEU A 171 -3.42 9.66 -0.25
C LEU A 171 -4.14 8.29 -0.15
N LEU A 172 -4.72 7.80 -1.25
CA LEU A 172 -5.29 6.45 -1.31
C LEU A 172 -4.22 5.37 -1.17
N ASN A 173 -3.04 5.56 -1.76
CA ASN A 173 -1.90 4.67 -1.58
C ASN A 173 -1.41 4.67 -0.13
N TYR A 174 -1.44 5.82 0.54
CA TYR A 174 -1.15 5.89 1.96
C TYR A 174 -2.13 5.02 2.77
N CYS A 175 -3.41 4.90 2.38
CA CYS A 175 -4.35 3.98 3.03
C CYS A 175 -4.01 2.50 2.80
N ARG A 176 -3.26 2.15 1.74
CA ARG A 176 -2.93 0.76 1.30
C ARG A 176 -1.49 0.34 1.63
N GLN A 177 -1.02 0.62 2.85
CA GLN A 177 0.38 0.37 3.22
C GLN A 177 0.73 -1.07 3.62
N ILE A 178 -0.26 -1.94 3.82
CA ILE A 178 -0.05 -3.34 4.24
C ILE A 178 -0.63 -4.26 3.18
#